data_AF-A0A1R4FN35-F1
#
_entry.id   AF-A0A1R4FN35-F1
#
_cell.length_a   1.000
_cell.length_b   1.000
_cell.length_c   1.000
_cell.angle_alpha   90.00
_cell.angle_beta   90.00
_cell.angle_gamma   90.00
#
_symmetry.space_group_name_H-M   'P 1'
#
loop_
_entity.id
_entity.type
_entity.pdbx_description
1 polymer ?
#
loop_
_entity_poly.entity_id
_entity_poly.type
_entity_poly.pdbx_seq_one_letter_code
_entity_poly.pdbx_strand_id
1 'polypeptide(L)'
;METAALTSHEEKDAMVRAALIEQGDSGITPRHTLFYFYGEEEAHGDLCEVARRAGFLTRGQGDMTVLETTMPVDEASFAPVSAMMQTWAAAFQLDYDGWECAVVTN
;
A
#
# COMPACT_ATOMS: atom_id res chain seq x y z
N MET A 1 -11.85 -21.55 -16.59
CA MET A 1 -12.56 -20.39 -16.04
C MET A 1 -11.60 -19.77 -15.05
N GLU A 2 -10.81 -18.78 -15.46
CA GLU A 2 -10.05 -17.95 -14.52
C GLU A 2 -9.64 -16.65 -15.24
N THR A 3 -10.53 -15.67 -15.19
CA THR A 3 -10.26 -14.30 -15.62
C THR A 3 -9.91 -13.47 -14.38
N ALA A 4 -8.96 -13.94 -13.56
CA ALA A 4 -8.27 -13.09 -12.61
C ALA A 4 -7.08 -12.44 -13.34
N ALA A 5 -7.38 -11.76 -14.44
CA ALA A 5 -6.37 -11.08 -15.23
C ALA A 5 -5.79 -9.94 -14.39
N LEU A 6 -4.53 -10.10 -13.96
CA LEU A 6 -3.50 -9.08 -13.74
C LEU A 6 -4.02 -7.63 -13.73
N THR A 7 -4.86 -7.29 -12.75
CA THR A 7 -5.36 -5.93 -12.59
C THR A 7 -4.19 -5.10 -12.09
N SER A 8 -3.79 -4.07 -12.85
CA SER A 8 -2.65 -3.23 -12.52
C SER A 8 -2.86 -2.62 -11.14
N HIS A 9 -1.78 -2.36 -10.37
CA HIS A 9 -1.91 -1.63 -9.11
C HIS A 9 -2.58 -0.27 -9.31
N GLU A 10 -2.41 0.39 -10.46
CA GLU A 10 -3.14 1.62 -10.78
C GLU A 10 -4.67 1.42 -10.84
N GLU A 11 -5.11 0.30 -11.43
CA GLU A 11 -6.53 -0.06 -11.52
C GLU A 11 -7.08 -0.42 -10.14
N LYS A 12 -6.33 -1.19 -9.33
CA LYS A 12 -6.68 -1.49 -7.93
C LYS A 12 -6.80 -0.22 -7.10
N ASP A 13 -5.86 0.70 -7.23
CA ASP A 13 -5.86 1.98 -6.53
C ASP A 13 -7.09 2.82 -6.95
N ALA A 14 -7.42 2.83 -8.24
CA ALA A 14 -8.61 3.51 -8.75
C ALA A 14 -9.91 2.88 -8.21
N MET A 15 -9.98 1.56 -8.09
CA MET A 15 -11.13 0.86 -7.52
C MET A 15 -11.35 1.21 -6.04
N VAL A 16 -10.27 1.26 -5.23
CA VAL A 16 -10.39 1.66 -3.81
C VAL A 16 -10.84 3.11 -3.70
N ARG A 17 -10.28 4.02 -4.51
CA ARG A 17 -10.73 5.43 -4.53
C ARG A 17 -12.19 5.57 -4.98
N ALA A 18 -12.64 4.81 -5.98
CA ALA A 18 -14.03 4.81 -6.41
C ALA A 18 -14.97 4.36 -5.27
N ALA A 19 -14.61 3.30 -4.54
CA ALA A 19 -15.37 2.82 -3.40
C ALA A 19 -15.46 3.85 -2.25
N LEU A 20 -14.40 4.64 -2.02
CA LEU A 20 -14.41 5.74 -1.07
C LEU A 20 -15.38 6.85 -1.51
N ILE A 21 -15.34 7.24 -2.79
CA ILE A 21 -16.23 8.25 -3.35
C ILE A 21 -17.70 7.84 -3.24
N GLU A 22 -18.03 6.56 -3.49
CA GLU A 22 -19.37 6.01 -3.32
C GLU A 22 -19.89 6.14 -1.87
N GLN A 23 -18.99 6.15 -0.90
CA GLN A 23 -19.29 6.35 0.52
C GLN A 23 -19.28 7.83 0.94
N GLY A 24 -19.04 8.75 0.01
CA GLY A 24 -18.95 10.19 0.27
C GLY A 24 -17.58 10.64 0.81
N ASP A 25 -16.56 9.80 0.71
CA ASP A 25 -15.20 10.10 1.14
C ASP A 25 -14.31 10.47 -0.05
N SER A 26 -13.78 11.70 -0.05
CA SER A 26 -12.92 12.22 -1.12
C SER A 26 -11.49 11.68 -1.10
N GLY A 27 -11.10 10.92 -0.08
CA GLY A 27 -9.73 10.44 0.10
C GLY A 27 -8.75 11.49 0.65
N ILE A 28 -9.13 12.78 0.67
CA ILE A 28 -8.23 13.89 1.03
C ILE A 28 -7.91 13.91 2.53
N THR A 29 -8.87 13.54 3.39
CA THR A 29 -8.60 13.48 4.84
C THR A 29 -7.55 12.41 5.12
N PRO A 30 -6.42 12.76 5.76
CA PRO A 30 -5.39 11.79 6.11
C PRO A 30 -5.97 10.67 6.98
N ARG A 31 -5.59 9.45 6.66
CA ARG A 31 -6.08 8.22 7.31
C ARG A 31 -4.96 7.23 7.48
N HIS A 32 -5.15 6.32 8.42
CA HIS A 32 -4.22 5.23 8.61
C HIS A 32 -4.30 4.29 7.41
N THR A 33 -3.15 4.06 6.79
CA THR A 33 -2.99 3.29 5.56
C THR A 33 -1.93 2.23 5.78
N LEU A 34 -2.24 1.00 5.36
CA LEU A 34 -1.38 -0.17 5.50
C LEU A 34 -0.99 -0.71 4.13
N PHE A 35 0.26 -1.15 3.97
CA PHE A 35 0.79 -1.74 2.74
C PHE A 35 1.36 -3.12 3.05
N TYR A 36 0.94 -4.13 2.30
CA TYR A 36 1.28 -5.54 2.57
C TYR A 36 2.34 -6.06 1.62
N PHE A 37 3.42 -6.58 2.19
CA PHE A 37 4.52 -7.22 1.48
C PHE A 37 4.68 -8.66 1.95
N TYR A 38 4.89 -9.57 1.01
CA TYR A 38 5.15 -10.99 1.25
C TYR A 38 6.44 -11.43 0.58
N GLY A 39 7.11 -12.46 1.11
CA GLY A 39 8.31 -13.04 0.50
C GLY A 39 9.27 -13.62 1.54
N GLU A 40 10.50 -13.91 1.11
CA GLU A 40 11.51 -14.54 1.97
C GLU A 40 11.89 -13.65 3.17
N GLU A 41 11.99 -14.25 4.36
CA GLU A 41 12.24 -13.55 5.64
C GLU A 41 13.47 -12.61 5.57
N GLU A 42 14.52 -13.01 4.85
CA GLU A 42 15.76 -12.26 4.71
C GLU A 42 15.57 -10.93 3.96
N ALA A 43 14.64 -10.86 3.01
CA ALA A 43 14.38 -9.67 2.19
C ALA A 43 13.60 -8.56 2.93
N HIS A 44 12.90 -8.90 4.01
CA HIS A 44 12.09 -7.95 4.78
C HIS A 44 12.92 -6.97 5.62
N GLY A 45 14.16 -7.35 5.97
CA GLY A 45 15.06 -6.51 6.76
C GLY A 45 15.38 -5.18 6.07
N ASP A 46 15.83 -5.24 4.82
CA ASP A 46 16.21 -4.07 4.03
C ASP A 46 15.00 -3.18 3.73
N LEU A 47 13.84 -3.78 3.41
CA LEU A 47 12.57 -3.06 3.26
C LEU A 47 12.24 -2.25 4.52
N CYS A 48 12.35 -2.88 5.70
CA CYS A 48 12.07 -2.21 6.97
C CYS A 48 13.01 -1.02 7.22
N GLU A 49 14.29 -1.14 6.87
CA GLU A 49 15.23 -0.04 7.05
C GLU A 49 14.89 1.17 6.17
N VAL A 50 14.63 0.96 4.88
CA VAL A 50 14.31 2.05 3.96
C VAL A 50 12.96 2.69 4.30
N ALA A 51 11.97 1.88 4.68
CA ALA A 51 10.65 2.35 5.05
C ALA A 51 10.69 3.25 6.29
N ARG A 52 11.45 2.87 7.33
CA ARG A 52 11.64 3.71 8.53
C ARG A 52 12.31 5.04 8.19
N ARG A 53 13.31 5.04 7.29
CA ARG A 53 13.97 6.28 6.83
C ARG A 53 13.01 7.19 6.04
N ALA A 54 12.06 6.60 5.33
CA ALA A 54 11.00 7.31 4.63
C ALA A 54 9.83 7.74 5.54
N GLY A 55 9.87 7.42 6.84
CA GLY A 55 8.86 7.82 7.83
C GLY A 55 7.71 6.83 8.05
N PHE A 56 7.80 5.62 7.52
CA PHE A 56 6.81 4.57 7.76
C PHE A 56 7.07 3.84 9.08
N LEU A 57 6.00 3.39 9.72
CA LEU A 57 6.08 2.37 10.75
C LEU A 57 6.17 1.00 10.07
N THR A 58 6.91 0.06 10.66
CA THR A 58 7.08 -1.27 10.07
C THR A 58 6.71 -2.34 11.09
N ARG A 59 5.91 -3.30 10.67
CA ARG A 59 5.49 -4.47 11.46
C ARG A 59 5.76 -5.73 10.66
N GLY A 60 6.88 -6.39 10.95
CA GLY A 60 7.26 -7.67 10.33
C GLY A 60 6.83 -8.86 11.19
N GLN A 61 6.33 -9.91 10.56
CA GLN A 61 6.03 -11.20 11.17
C GLN A 61 6.25 -12.33 10.15
N GLY A 62 7.35 -13.06 10.30
CA GLY A 62 7.68 -14.20 9.42
C GLY A 62 7.94 -13.76 7.98
N ASP A 63 7.16 -14.27 7.05
CA ASP A 63 7.21 -14.00 5.62
C ASP A 63 6.38 -12.78 5.18
N MET A 64 5.86 -12.01 6.14
CA MET A 64 5.02 -10.83 5.89
C MET A 64 5.60 -9.58 6.58
N THR A 65 5.58 -8.46 5.86
CA THR A 65 5.80 -7.12 6.43
C THR A 65 4.65 -6.20 6.07
N VAL A 66 4.16 -5.48 7.08
CA VAL A 66 3.20 -4.39 6.92
C VAL A 66 3.91 -3.06 7.15
N LEU A 67 3.83 -2.17 6.16
CA LEU A 67 4.23 -0.78 6.30
C LEU A 67 3.00 0.07 6.63
N GLU A 68 3.14 1.00 7.57
CA GLU A 68 2.02 1.85 7.99
C GLU A 68 2.41 3.32 7.90
N THR A 69 1.44 4.14 7.49
CA THR A 69 1.55 5.59 7.51
C THR A 69 0.19 6.23 7.73
N THR A 70 0.18 7.54 7.93
CA THR A 70 -1.04 8.36 7.89
C THR A 70 -0.91 9.35 6.75
N MET A 71 -1.75 9.20 5.72
CA MET A 71 -1.69 10.04 4.52
C MET A 71 -3.06 10.20 3.87
N PRO A 72 -3.28 11.26 3.05
CA PRO A 72 -4.37 11.29 2.09
C PRO A 72 -4.25 10.16 1.07
N VAL A 73 -5.38 9.65 0.59
CA VAL A 73 -5.46 8.58 -0.42
C VAL A 73 -6.14 9.04 -1.72
N ASP A 74 -6.28 10.36 -1.90
CA ASP A 74 -6.64 10.94 -3.20
C ASP A 74 -5.55 10.62 -4.24
N GLU A 75 -5.91 10.67 -5.52
CA GLU A 75 -5.02 10.25 -6.61
C GLU A 75 -3.66 10.98 -6.61
N ALA A 76 -3.66 12.30 -6.40
CA ALA A 76 -2.43 13.09 -6.47
C ALA A 76 -1.48 12.77 -5.31
N SER A 77 -2.03 12.56 -4.11
CA SER A 77 -1.24 12.21 -2.93
C SER A 77 -0.77 10.75 -2.95
N PHE A 78 -1.60 9.83 -3.46
CA PHE A 78 -1.37 8.39 -3.33
C PHE A 78 -0.54 7.77 -4.46
N ALA A 79 -0.71 8.24 -5.70
CA ALA A 79 0.01 7.70 -6.87
C ALA A 79 1.55 7.57 -6.66
N PRO A 80 2.28 8.60 -6.16
CA PRO A 80 3.72 8.45 -5.94
C PRO A 80 4.06 7.42 -4.85
N VAL A 81 3.21 7.27 -3.84
CA VAL A 81 3.42 6.28 -2.77
C VAL A 81 3.17 4.87 -3.28
N SER A 82 2.11 4.65 -4.05
CA SER A 82 1.84 3.34 -4.68
C SER A 82 2.97 2.91 -5.62
N ALA A 83 3.47 3.83 -6.45
CA ALA A 83 4.62 3.56 -7.31
C ALA A 83 5.91 3.25 -6.52
N MET A 84 6.11 3.93 -5.38
CA MET A 84 7.22 3.66 -4.47
C MET A 84 7.12 2.25 -3.86
N MET A 85 5.93 1.80 -3.45
CA MET A 85 5.72 0.45 -2.93
C MET A 85 6.06 -0.62 -3.97
N GLN A 86 5.61 -0.44 -5.22
CA GLN A 86 5.95 -1.33 -6.33
C GLN A 86 7.47 -1.34 -6.61
N THR A 87 8.11 -0.18 -6.55
CA THR A 87 9.56 -0.06 -6.73
C THR A 87 10.33 -0.78 -5.63
N TRP A 88 9.91 -0.65 -4.37
CA TRP A 88 10.52 -1.36 -3.25
C TRP A 88 10.30 -2.87 -3.34
N ALA A 89 9.09 -3.31 -3.68
CA ALA A 89 8.78 -4.72 -3.90
C ALA A 89 9.73 -5.35 -4.93
N ALA A 90 9.88 -4.70 -6.08
CA ALA A 90 10.81 -5.15 -7.12
C ALA A 90 12.28 -5.12 -6.67
N ALA A 91 12.70 -4.08 -5.94
CA ALA A 91 14.08 -3.93 -5.49
C ALA A 91 14.51 -4.99 -4.46
N PHE A 92 13.59 -5.37 -3.56
CA PHE A 92 13.84 -6.37 -2.52
C PHE A 92 13.34 -7.77 -2.86
N GLN A 93 12.83 -7.98 -4.09
CA GLN A 93 12.27 -9.26 -4.54
C GLN A 93 11.12 -9.75 -3.63
N LEU A 94 10.30 -8.82 -3.17
CA LEU A 94 9.08 -9.06 -2.39
C LEU A 94 7.85 -8.89 -3.28
N ASP A 95 6.76 -9.55 -2.89
CA ASP A 95 5.45 -9.40 -3.50
C ASP A 95 4.65 -8.30 -2.77
N TYR A 96 4.34 -7.22 -3.48
CA TYR A 96 3.42 -6.18 -2.98
C TYR A 96 1.98 -6.53 -3.37
N ASP A 97 1.22 -7.04 -2.41
CA ASP A 97 -0.15 -7.52 -2.62
C ASP A 97 -1.14 -6.37 -2.83
N GLY A 98 -1.01 -5.32 -2.01
CA GLY A 98 -1.84 -4.13 -2.07
C GLY A 98 -1.83 -3.35 -0.75
N TRP A 99 -2.85 -2.51 -0.60
CA TRP A 99 -3.02 -1.62 0.53
C TRP A 99 -4.46 -1.59 1.01
N GLU A 100 -4.64 -1.19 2.26
CA GLU A 100 -5.93 -0.85 2.84
C GLU A 100 -5.85 0.47 3.60
N CYS A 101 -7.00 1.09 3.84
CA CYS A 101 -7.07 2.26 4.69
C CYS A 101 -8.32 2.27 5.56
N ALA A 102 -8.22 2.97 6.68
CA ALA A 102 -9.38 3.26 7.50
C ALA A 102 -10.36 4.17 6.74
N VAL A 103 -11.64 3.79 6.70
CA VAL A 103 -12.71 4.67 6.22
C VAL A 103 -12.92 5.78 7.26
N VAL A 104 -12.87 7.03 6.82
CA VAL A 104 -13.14 8.18 7.68
C VAL A 104 -14.61 8.55 7.54
N THR A 105 -15.42 8.16 8.52
CA THR A 105 -16.81 8.62 8.60
C THR A 105 -16.85 9.93 9.39
N ASN A 106 -17.34 11.00 8.75
CA ASN A 106 -17.68 12.26 9.41
C ASN A 106 -19.17 12.29 9.75
#